data_AF-A0A226DSH3-F1
#
_entry.id   AF-A0A226DSH3-F1
#
_cell.length_a   1.000
_cell.length_b   1.000
_cell.length_c   1.000
_cell.angle_alpha   90.00
_cell.angle_beta   90.00
_cell.angle_gamma   90.00
#
_symmetry.space_group_name_H-M   'P 1'
#
loop_
_entity.id
_entity.type
_entity.pdbx_description
1 polymer ?
#
loop_
_entity_poly.entity_id
_entity_poly.type
_entity_poly.pdbx_seq_one_letter_code
_entity_poly.pdbx_strand_id
1 'polypeptide(L)'
;MSREPPFSAVDFHSTIFFTLFKAPFDWDSKKRRVILVPSLWATPLWAISVILFEIILGQLSCHYIIVCHLLWPQASTLSSFQVIFQGILLIFSSAQGVIFYVFWIYWDDWKFGIGQHMWLLERLDKKYPQMPKKSDSYATITLIFQLTDIIIIPTILLCTPVGILLKLDPIHHIFMDFFPHYADSFGLQIWIAITCRIPLCTILALDVARCWISIAMFFIVGCKVWLRYFFLVEQPYRNERCFSVSLHTKLSNSIATYREILVLQKIYHYPLMTMPTLLTLFVSLAVILANYFAIRMHHVIPSVILYFGIPPILVAALWVPYHVLPDCGDFNSVSVELLRKWKLRGGWVWGNVRRKEIQRRLRSLPPSNFKFGVGDFAFLNMTRGTKGMYHKVIIDYTISVLLFKWKV
;
A
#
# COMPACT_ATOMS: atom_id res chain seq x y z
N MET A 1 -20.81 -6.65 -11.08
CA MET A 1 -19.94 -6.35 -9.92
C MET A 1 -20.45 -7.16 -8.74
N SER A 2 -19.71 -8.19 -8.34
CA SER A 2 -19.97 -8.85 -7.05
C SER A 2 -19.60 -7.91 -5.91
N ARG A 3 -20.18 -8.15 -4.74
CA ARG A 3 -20.36 -7.14 -3.70
C ARG A 3 -19.63 -7.44 -2.40
N GLU A 4 -18.84 -8.51 -2.29
CA GLU A 4 -18.11 -8.83 -1.06
C GLU A 4 -16.63 -8.45 -1.18
N PRO A 5 -16.03 -7.79 -0.17
CA PRO A 5 -14.60 -7.48 -0.19
C PRO A 5 -13.78 -8.79 -0.22
N PRO A 6 -12.61 -8.81 -0.90
CA PRO A 6 -11.78 -10.01 -1.03
C PRO A 6 -10.99 -10.32 0.25
N PHE A 7 -11.67 -10.50 1.38
CA PHE A 7 -11.05 -10.79 2.67
C PHE A 7 -10.23 -12.09 2.66
N SER A 8 -10.56 -13.04 1.79
CA SER A 8 -9.80 -14.28 1.61
C SER A 8 -8.34 -14.05 1.19
N ALA A 9 -8.03 -12.95 0.51
CA ALA A 9 -6.66 -12.57 0.18
C ALA A 9 -5.88 -12.19 1.45
N VAL A 10 -6.53 -11.42 2.34
CA VAL A 10 -5.95 -10.97 3.61
C VAL A 10 -5.81 -12.14 4.58
N ASP A 11 -6.78 -13.05 4.60
CA ASP A 11 -6.73 -14.29 5.40
C ASP A 11 -5.53 -15.16 4.99
N PHE A 12 -5.31 -15.31 3.68
CA PHE A 12 -4.19 -16.09 3.15
C PHE A 12 -2.84 -15.45 3.46
N HIS A 13 -2.71 -14.14 3.25
CA HIS A 13 -1.49 -13.40 3.56
C HIS A 13 -1.11 -13.52 5.04
N SER A 14 -2.07 -13.30 5.94
CA SER A 14 -1.85 -13.47 7.39
C SER A 14 -1.40 -14.89 7.73
N THR A 15 -1.98 -15.90 7.08
CA THR A 15 -1.61 -17.31 7.29
C THR A 15 -0.18 -17.60 6.83
N ILE A 16 0.22 -17.10 5.65
CA ILE A 16 1.57 -17.30 5.11
C ILE A 16 2.63 -16.66 6.01
N PHE A 17 2.39 -15.43 6.44
CA PHE A 17 3.37 -14.66 7.21
C PHE A 17 3.26 -14.88 8.73
N PHE A 18 2.40 -15.79 9.19
CA PHE A 18 2.22 -16.13 10.60
C PHE A 18 3.52 -16.66 11.26
N THR A 19 4.44 -17.22 10.48
CA THR A 19 5.73 -17.74 10.96
C THR A 19 6.73 -16.64 11.29
N LEU A 20 6.52 -15.40 10.82
CA LEU A 20 7.34 -14.24 11.20
C LEU A 20 6.93 -13.68 12.55
N PHE A 21 7.79 -12.84 13.14
CA PHE A 21 7.46 -12.12 14.36
C PHE A 21 6.16 -11.32 14.19
N LYS A 22 5.31 -11.41 15.20
CA LYS A 22 3.99 -10.78 15.20
C LYS A 22 4.14 -9.27 15.05
N ALA A 23 3.59 -8.74 13.95
CA ALA A 23 3.54 -7.31 13.70
C ALA A 23 2.57 -6.62 14.69
N PRO A 24 2.74 -5.32 14.95
CA PRO A 24 1.80 -4.53 15.76
C PRO A 24 0.39 -4.52 15.15
N PHE A 25 0.34 -4.68 13.83
CA PHE A 25 -0.85 -4.83 13.05
C PHE A 25 -0.96 -6.27 12.53
N ASP A 26 -2.04 -6.96 12.87
CA ASP A 26 -2.29 -8.31 12.37
C ASP A 26 -3.76 -8.44 11.92
N TRP A 27 -4.00 -9.29 10.93
CA TRP A 27 -5.35 -9.57 10.48
C TRP A 27 -5.86 -10.84 11.17
N ASP A 28 -6.91 -10.70 11.99
CA ASP A 28 -7.58 -11.87 12.56
C ASP A 28 -8.55 -12.46 11.56
N SER A 29 -8.10 -13.51 10.88
CA SER A 29 -8.89 -14.25 9.89
C SER A 29 -10.17 -14.86 10.47
N LYS A 30 -10.18 -15.23 11.77
CA LYS A 30 -11.36 -15.80 12.42
C LYS A 30 -12.44 -14.77 12.63
N LYS A 31 -12.06 -13.57 13.08
CA LYS A 31 -13.00 -12.47 13.36
C LYS A 31 -13.15 -11.49 12.20
N ARG A 32 -12.43 -11.71 11.09
CA ARG A 32 -12.36 -10.85 9.90
C ARG A 32 -12.18 -9.38 10.27
N ARG A 33 -11.25 -9.13 11.18
CA ARG A 33 -10.97 -7.79 11.67
C ARG A 33 -9.49 -7.64 11.85
N VAL A 34 -9.03 -6.42 11.68
CA VAL A 34 -7.68 -6.05 12.12
C VAL A 34 -7.64 -6.19 13.64
N ILE A 35 -6.75 -7.05 14.13
CA ILE A 35 -6.37 -7.08 15.53
C ILE A 35 -5.10 -6.28 15.69
N LEU A 36 -5.20 -5.33 16.60
CA LEU A 36 -4.08 -4.53 17.03
C LEU A 36 -3.47 -5.17 18.28
N VAL A 37 -2.16 -5.38 18.29
CA VAL A 37 -1.43 -5.72 19.51
C VAL A 37 -1.03 -4.39 20.18
N PRO A 38 -1.63 -4.03 21.32
CA PRO A 38 -1.73 -2.63 21.77
C PRO A 38 -0.43 -2.02 22.34
N SER A 39 0.72 -2.70 22.26
CA SER A 39 1.95 -2.24 22.89
C SER A 39 3.18 -2.75 22.15
N LEU A 40 4.18 -1.88 21.95
CA LEU A 40 5.53 -2.28 21.52
C LEU A 40 6.13 -3.32 22.47
N TRP A 41 5.78 -3.27 23.76
CA TRP A 41 6.17 -4.28 24.75
C TRP A 41 5.49 -5.63 24.54
N ALA A 42 4.40 -5.66 23.77
CA ALA A 42 3.71 -6.88 23.37
C ALA A 42 4.16 -7.40 21.99
N THR A 43 5.00 -6.65 21.26
CA THR A 43 5.72 -7.09 20.05
C THR A 43 7.22 -6.77 20.09
N PRO A 44 7.93 -7.02 21.22
CA PRO A 44 9.29 -6.52 21.43
C PRO A 44 10.26 -7.10 20.39
N LEU A 45 10.08 -8.36 20.00
CA LEU A 45 10.91 -9.01 18.99
C LEU A 45 10.78 -8.37 17.61
N TRP A 46 9.57 -7.96 17.23
CA TRP A 46 9.36 -7.26 15.97
C TRP A 46 9.94 -5.84 16.02
N ALA A 47 9.70 -5.12 17.13
CA ALA A 47 10.23 -3.77 17.31
C ALA A 47 11.76 -3.75 17.32
N ILE A 48 12.39 -4.70 18.02
CA ILE A 48 13.83 -4.93 17.96
C ILE A 48 14.24 -5.24 16.52
N SER A 49 13.51 -6.09 15.82
CA SER A 49 13.86 -6.45 14.44
C SER A 49 13.88 -5.23 13.51
N VAL A 50 12.83 -4.40 13.54
CA VAL A 50 12.75 -3.22 12.68
C VAL A 50 13.77 -2.15 13.11
N ILE A 51 13.84 -1.82 14.40
CA ILE A 51 14.72 -0.74 14.87
C ILE A 51 16.20 -1.15 14.77
N LEU A 52 16.55 -2.34 15.24
CA LEU A 52 17.94 -2.80 15.26
C LEU A 52 18.42 -3.25 13.88
N PHE A 53 17.67 -4.12 13.20
CA PHE A 53 18.16 -4.70 11.95
C PHE A 53 17.91 -3.81 10.74
N GLU A 54 16.76 -3.12 10.68
CA GLU A 54 16.44 -2.28 9.52
C GLU A 54 17.06 -0.88 9.62
N ILE A 55 16.78 -0.16 10.72
CA ILE A 55 17.25 1.22 10.89
C ILE A 55 18.76 1.24 11.21
N ILE A 56 19.17 0.55 12.28
CA ILE A 56 20.56 0.60 12.71
C ILE A 56 21.46 -0.17 11.73
N LEU A 57 21.19 -1.45 11.47
CA LEU A 57 22.07 -2.26 10.63
C LEU A 57 21.84 -2.10 9.12
N GLY A 58 20.68 -1.68 8.67
CA GLY A 58 20.44 -1.37 7.26
C GLY A 58 20.83 0.08 6.94
N GLN A 59 20.08 1.04 7.46
CA GLN A 59 20.20 2.44 7.04
C GLN A 59 21.50 3.10 7.47
N LEU A 60 21.94 2.94 8.72
CA LEU A 60 23.20 3.57 9.17
C LEU A 60 24.40 2.97 8.44
N SER A 61 24.37 1.66 8.19
CA SER A 61 25.40 0.97 7.44
C SER A 61 25.48 1.46 6.00
N CYS A 62 24.34 1.53 5.30
CA CYS A 62 24.30 2.09 3.94
C CYS A 62 24.78 3.56 3.93
N HIS A 63 24.35 4.38 4.89
CA HIS A 63 24.81 5.77 5.03
C HIS A 63 26.32 5.84 5.23
N TYR A 64 26.85 5.08 6.19
CA TYR A 64 28.28 5.03 6.48
C TYR A 64 29.08 4.67 5.23
N ILE A 65 28.67 3.60 4.54
CA ILE A 65 29.32 3.12 3.32
C ILE A 65 29.32 4.19 2.21
N ILE A 66 28.18 4.85 1.99
CA ILE A 66 28.05 5.91 0.98
C ILE A 66 28.89 7.14 1.36
N VAL A 67 28.85 7.57 2.62
CA VAL A 67 29.64 8.70 3.12
C VAL A 67 31.13 8.42 3.01
N CYS A 68 31.58 7.22 3.40
CA CYS A 68 32.97 6.82 3.27
C CYS A 68 33.42 6.80 1.79
N HIS A 69 32.58 6.32 0.88
CA HIS A 69 32.89 6.36 -0.56
C HIS A 69 33.01 7.80 -1.10
N LEU A 70 32.16 8.72 -0.63
CA LEU A 70 32.16 10.11 -1.06
C LEU A 70 33.33 10.92 -0.47
N LEU A 71 33.65 10.73 0.81
CA LEU A 71 34.70 11.48 1.52
C LEU A 71 36.10 10.89 1.29
N TRP A 72 36.21 9.57 1.16
CA TRP A 72 37.47 8.86 0.99
C TRP A 72 37.41 7.86 -0.18
N PRO A 73 37.26 8.34 -1.43
CA PRO A 73 37.14 7.47 -2.59
C PRO A 73 38.35 6.55 -2.79
N GLN A 74 39.54 6.98 -2.35
CA GLN A 74 40.79 6.20 -2.44
C GLN A 74 40.81 4.97 -1.51
N ALA A 75 40.05 5.00 -0.41
CA ALA A 75 39.99 3.91 0.57
C ALA A 75 38.84 2.93 0.28
N SER A 76 37.91 3.29 -0.60
CA SER A 76 36.71 2.50 -0.86
C SER A 76 37.00 1.35 -1.83
N THR A 77 36.71 0.12 -1.40
CA THR A 77 36.80 -1.10 -2.22
C THR A 77 35.51 -1.41 -2.99
N LEU A 78 34.52 -0.51 -2.94
CA LEU A 78 33.21 -0.70 -3.52
C LEU A 78 33.23 -0.46 -5.03
N SER A 79 32.61 -1.37 -5.77
CA SER A 79 32.27 -1.12 -7.15
C SER A 79 31.16 -0.07 -7.27
N SER A 80 31.12 0.65 -8.39
CA SER A 80 30.04 1.63 -8.68
C SER A 80 28.65 0.99 -8.59
N PHE A 81 28.53 -0.29 -8.98
CA PHE A 81 27.28 -1.05 -8.84
C PHE A 81 26.84 -1.17 -7.38
N GLN A 82 27.78 -1.55 -6.49
CA GLN A 82 27.49 -1.70 -5.06
C GLN A 82 27.08 -0.37 -4.44
N VAL A 83 27.77 0.73 -4.75
CA VAL A 83 27.41 2.07 -4.24
C VAL A 83 25.99 2.46 -4.66
N ILE A 84 25.66 2.26 -5.94
CA ILE A 84 24.31 2.49 -6.47
C ILE A 84 23.29 1.62 -5.74
N PHE A 85 23.57 0.33 -5.56
CA PHE A 85 22.67 -0.61 -4.89
C PHE A 85 22.44 -0.24 -3.41
N GLN A 86 23.48 0.16 -2.68
CA GLN A 86 23.35 0.66 -1.30
C GLN A 86 22.49 1.93 -1.25
N GLY A 87 22.64 2.82 -2.23
CA GLY A 87 21.78 4.01 -2.36
C GLY A 87 20.30 3.65 -2.57
N ILE A 88 20.02 2.65 -3.42
CA ILE A 88 18.67 2.13 -3.63
C ILE A 88 18.10 1.53 -2.34
N LEU A 89 18.87 0.65 -1.68
CA LEU A 89 18.47 0.05 -0.40
C LEU A 89 18.17 1.12 0.65
N LEU A 90 18.99 2.17 0.69
CA LEU A 90 18.80 3.27 1.62
C LEU A 90 17.49 4.02 1.36
N ILE A 91 17.18 4.31 0.10
CA ILE A 91 15.92 4.94 -0.29
C ILE A 91 14.73 4.05 0.11
N PHE A 92 14.78 2.75 -0.18
CA PHE A 92 13.69 1.82 0.18
C PHE A 92 13.51 1.65 1.68
N SER A 93 14.60 1.57 2.44
CA SER A 93 14.49 1.47 3.90
C SER A 93 14.02 2.79 4.50
N SER A 94 14.48 3.94 3.99
CA SER A 94 13.98 5.25 4.43
C SER A 94 12.49 5.39 4.14
N ALA A 95 12.04 4.91 2.97
CA ALA A 95 10.63 4.85 2.58
C ALA A 95 9.79 4.08 3.58
N GLN A 96 10.27 2.89 3.93
CA GLN A 96 9.63 2.01 4.90
C GLN A 96 9.59 2.64 6.29
N GLY A 97 10.70 3.25 6.74
CA GLY A 97 10.75 4.01 7.98
C GLY A 97 9.70 5.13 8.03
N VAL A 98 9.56 5.91 6.95
CA VAL A 98 8.53 6.95 6.83
C VAL A 98 7.12 6.36 6.90
N ILE A 99 6.85 5.26 6.19
CA ILE A 99 5.56 4.57 6.23
C ILE A 99 5.24 4.11 7.65
N PHE A 100 6.20 3.46 8.33
CA PHE A 100 6.02 3.04 9.73
C PHE A 100 5.77 4.22 10.66
N TYR A 101 6.51 5.31 10.48
CA TYR A 101 6.32 6.52 11.25
C TYR A 101 4.92 7.12 11.07
N VAL A 102 4.39 7.12 9.84
CA VAL A 102 3.01 7.56 9.57
C VAL A 102 1.99 6.61 10.21
N PHE A 103 2.20 5.29 10.13
CA PHE A 103 1.34 4.33 10.83
C PHE A 103 1.36 4.54 12.34
N TRP A 104 2.54 4.85 12.90
CA TRP A 104 2.74 5.09 14.31
C TRP A 104 2.07 6.38 14.79
N ILE A 105 2.23 7.49 14.07
CA ILE A 105 1.60 8.77 14.42
C ILE A 105 0.08 8.66 14.37
N TYR A 106 -0.46 8.13 13.28
CA TYR A 106 -1.91 8.05 13.07
C TYR A 106 -2.51 6.79 13.67
N TRP A 107 -1.84 6.15 14.61
CA TRP A 107 -2.19 4.83 15.13
C TRP A 107 -3.61 4.75 15.68
N ASP A 108 -3.98 5.70 16.53
CA ASP A 108 -5.31 5.73 17.14
C ASP A 108 -6.40 5.98 16.09
N ASP A 109 -6.11 6.80 15.08
CA ASP A 109 -6.99 7.05 13.95
C ASP A 109 -7.16 5.78 13.09
N TRP A 110 -6.06 5.06 12.81
CA TRP A 110 -6.06 3.76 12.10
C TRP A 110 -6.97 2.76 12.83
N LYS A 111 -6.73 2.59 14.13
CA LYS A 111 -7.47 1.67 14.99
C LYS A 111 -8.96 2.00 15.02
N PHE A 112 -9.28 3.25 15.30
CA PHE A 112 -10.66 3.70 15.43
C PHE A 112 -11.39 3.60 14.08
N GLY A 113 -10.78 4.10 13.00
CA GLY A 113 -11.41 4.13 11.69
C GLY A 113 -11.68 2.75 11.11
N ILE A 114 -10.74 1.81 11.20
CA ILE A 114 -10.97 0.43 10.74
C ILE A 114 -12.06 -0.25 11.56
N GLY A 115 -12.03 -0.10 12.89
CA GLY A 115 -13.05 -0.66 13.77
C GLY A 115 -14.46 -0.17 13.42
N GLN A 116 -14.60 1.14 13.21
CA GLN A 116 -15.86 1.75 12.80
C GLN A 116 -16.29 1.34 11.38
N HIS A 117 -15.36 1.16 10.45
CA HIS A 117 -15.64 0.66 9.09
C HIS A 117 -16.23 -0.75 9.13
N MET A 118 -15.61 -1.65 9.89
CA MET A 118 -16.09 -3.02 10.00
C MET A 118 -17.45 -3.08 10.69
N TRP A 119 -17.64 -2.33 11.78
CA TRP A 119 -18.92 -2.23 12.47
C TRP A 119 -20.03 -1.68 11.55
N LEU A 120 -19.74 -0.62 10.81
CA LEU A 120 -20.69 -0.03 9.87
C LEU A 120 -21.06 -1.02 8.76
N LEU A 121 -20.07 -1.76 8.24
CA LEU A 121 -20.29 -2.77 7.21
C LEU A 121 -21.21 -3.88 7.71
N GLU A 122 -20.95 -4.44 8.88
CA GLU A 122 -21.80 -5.48 9.48
C GLU A 122 -23.22 -5.00 9.72
N ARG A 123 -23.39 -3.76 10.22
CA ARG A 123 -24.70 -3.16 10.45
C ARG A 123 -25.46 -2.98 9.13
N LEU A 124 -24.79 -2.55 8.07
CA LEU A 124 -25.41 -2.36 6.76
C LEU A 124 -25.76 -3.70 6.09
N ASP A 125 -24.90 -4.71 6.23
CA ASP A 125 -25.17 -6.05 5.71
C ASP A 125 -26.37 -6.69 6.40
N LYS A 126 -26.53 -6.51 7.72
CA LYS A 126 -27.73 -6.95 8.46
C LYS A 126 -28.99 -6.20 8.02
N LYS A 127 -28.87 -4.89 7.76
CA LYS A 127 -30.00 -4.01 7.38
C LYS A 127 -30.49 -4.24 5.96
N TYR A 128 -29.60 -4.60 5.03
CA TYR A 128 -29.91 -4.78 3.61
C TYR A 128 -29.58 -6.21 3.17
N PRO A 129 -30.44 -7.20 3.48
CA PRO A 129 -30.21 -8.60 3.12
C PRO A 129 -30.04 -8.77 1.60
N GLN A 130 -29.09 -9.63 1.22
CA GLN A 130 -28.55 -9.70 -0.14
C GLN A 130 -29.53 -10.29 -1.17
N MET A 131 -29.45 -9.78 -2.41
CA MET A 131 -29.78 -10.54 -3.63
C MET A 131 -28.69 -11.60 -3.90
N PRO A 132 -28.97 -12.71 -4.61
CA PRO A 132 -28.05 -13.83 -4.78
C PRO A 132 -26.64 -13.39 -5.20
N LYS A 133 -25.66 -13.92 -4.46
CA LYS A 133 -24.24 -13.66 -4.63
C LYS A 133 -23.80 -14.08 -6.03
N LYS A 134 -23.34 -13.13 -6.86
CA LYS A 134 -22.43 -13.49 -7.96
C LYS A 134 -21.08 -13.79 -7.33
N SER A 135 -20.73 -15.06 -7.23
CA SER A 135 -19.52 -15.57 -6.57
C SER A 135 -18.21 -15.08 -7.22
N ASP A 136 -18.21 -14.78 -8.52
CA ASP A 136 -16.96 -14.85 -9.29
C ASP A 136 -16.15 -13.56 -9.42
N SER A 137 -16.69 -12.39 -9.05
CA SER A 137 -16.11 -11.12 -9.51
C SER A 137 -14.88 -10.61 -8.72
N TYR A 138 -14.37 -11.35 -7.73
CA TYR A 138 -13.09 -11.05 -7.07
C TYR A 138 -12.08 -12.21 -7.01
N ALA A 139 -12.41 -13.36 -7.60
CA ALA A 139 -11.52 -14.52 -7.61
C ALA A 139 -10.14 -14.16 -8.20
N THR A 140 -10.10 -13.32 -9.24
CA THR A 140 -8.87 -12.84 -9.85
C THR A 140 -8.01 -12.00 -8.91
N ILE A 141 -8.60 -11.08 -8.14
CA ILE A 141 -7.84 -10.23 -7.20
C ILE A 141 -7.28 -11.08 -6.07
N THR A 142 -8.09 -11.98 -5.52
CA THR A 142 -7.66 -12.94 -4.49
C THR A 142 -6.52 -13.80 -5.00
N LEU A 143 -6.69 -14.43 -6.17
CA LEU A 143 -5.68 -15.28 -6.79
C LEU A 143 -4.38 -14.52 -7.02
N ILE A 144 -4.43 -13.26 -7.42
CA ILE A 144 -3.20 -12.50 -7.66
C ILE A 144 -2.46 -12.18 -6.36
N PHE A 145 -3.15 -11.77 -5.29
CA PHE A 145 -2.48 -11.57 -4.00
C PHE A 145 -1.88 -12.87 -3.47
N GLN A 146 -2.60 -13.98 -3.62
CA GLN A 146 -2.10 -15.31 -3.25
C GLN A 146 -0.85 -15.68 -4.06
N LEU A 147 -0.89 -15.50 -5.38
CA LEU A 147 0.28 -15.73 -6.25
C LEU A 147 1.43 -14.78 -5.90
N THR A 148 1.14 -13.54 -5.54
CA THR A 148 2.15 -12.55 -5.15
C THR A 148 2.91 -13.04 -3.91
N ASP A 149 2.20 -13.48 -2.86
CA ASP A 149 2.82 -14.05 -1.67
C ASP A 149 3.62 -15.33 -1.98
N ILE A 150 3.05 -16.22 -2.80
CA ILE A 150 3.68 -17.49 -3.22
C ILE A 150 4.94 -17.25 -4.05
N ILE A 151 5.00 -16.20 -4.87
CA ILE A 151 6.15 -15.90 -5.74
C ILE A 151 7.22 -15.13 -4.97
N ILE A 152 6.82 -14.17 -4.12
CA ILE A 152 7.75 -13.30 -3.40
C ILE A 152 8.62 -14.10 -2.43
N ILE A 153 8.06 -15.06 -1.70
CA ILE A 153 8.80 -15.80 -0.68
C ILE A 153 9.96 -16.62 -1.30
N PRO A 154 9.74 -17.50 -2.30
CA PRO A 154 10.82 -18.18 -3.00
C PRO A 154 11.79 -17.22 -3.66
N THR A 155 11.29 -16.11 -4.24
CA THR A 155 12.16 -15.11 -4.86
C THR A 155 13.13 -14.52 -3.84
N ILE A 156 12.66 -14.13 -2.65
CA ILE A 156 13.53 -13.63 -1.58
C ILE A 156 14.52 -14.71 -1.13
N LEU A 157 14.06 -15.94 -0.92
CA LEU A 157 14.92 -17.05 -0.51
C LEU A 157 16.01 -17.38 -1.53
N LEU A 158 15.72 -17.29 -2.82
CA LEU A 158 16.67 -17.58 -3.90
C LEU A 158 17.59 -16.38 -4.21
N CYS A 159 17.07 -15.16 -4.15
CA CYS A 159 17.84 -13.95 -4.48
C CYS A 159 18.75 -13.49 -3.33
N THR A 160 18.41 -13.75 -2.07
CA THR A 160 19.22 -13.32 -0.91
C THR A 160 20.64 -13.90 -0.94
N PRO A 161 20.85 -15.22 -1.16
CA PRO A 161 22.19 -15.79 -1.33
C PRO A 161 22.95 -15.16 -2.50
N VAL A 162 22.28 -14.90 -3.63
CA VAL A 162 22.90 -14.25 -4.80
C VAL A 162 23.37 -12.83 -4.45
N GLY A 163 22.54 -12.07 -3.73
CA GLY A 163 22.92 -10.73 -3.26
C GLY A 163 24.12 -10.75 -2.31
N ILE A 164 24.18 -11.74 -1.41
CA ILE A 164 25.31 -11.93 -0.49
C ILE A 164 26.60 -12.34 -1.22
N LEU A 165 26.50 -13.19 -2.25
CA LEU A 165 27.63 -13.56 -3.12
C LEU A 165 28.14 -12.35 -3.91
N LEU A 166 27.24 -11.49 -4.37
CA LEU A 166 27.56 -10.22 -5.03
C LEU A 166 28.01 -9.12 -4.05
N LYS A 167 28.11 -9.44 -2.74
CA LYS A 167 28.51 -8.51 -1.68
C LYS A 167 27.64 -7.25 -1.70
N LEU A 168 26.32 -7.43 -1.81
CA LEU A 168 25.34 -6.34 -1.87
C LEU A 168 24.74 -5.99 -0.50
N ASP A 169 24.93 -6.82 0.51
CA ASP A 169 24.51 -6.50 1.87
C ASP A 169 25.51 -5.55 2.55
N PRO A 170 25.03 -4.51 3.25
CA PRO A 170 25.90 -3.54 3.91
C PRO A 170 26.70 -4.16 5.08
N ILE A 171 26.21 -5.26 5.67
CA ILE A 171 26.85 -5.97 6.77
C ILE A 171 28.23 -6.50 6.36
N HIS A 172 28.39 -7.00 5.12
CA HIS A 172 29.68 -7.45 4.61
C HIS A 172 30.76 -6.38 4.69
N HIS A 173 30.42 -5.16 4.27
CA HIS A 173 31.37 -4.05 4.21
C HIS A 173 31.75 -3.55 5.60
N ILE A 174 30.79 -3.52 6.52
CA ILE A 174 31.08 -3.25 7.93
C ILE A 174 32.05 -4.30 8.48
N PHE A 175 31.82 -5.59 8.23
CA PHE A 175 32.73 -6.60 8.73
C PHE A 175 34.13 -6.52 8.12
N MET A 176 34.24 -6.15 6.85
CA MET A 176 35.53 -5.88 6.21
C MET A 176 36.28 -4.72 6.89
N ASP A 177 35.58 -3.65 7.25
CA ASP A 177 36.20 -2.46 7.83
C ASP A 177 36.59 -2.64 9.31
N PHE A 178 35.76 -3.34 10.10
CA PHE A 178 35.96 -3.48 11.55
C PHE A 178 36.71 -4.76 11.97
N PHE A 179 36.73 -5.81 11.14
CA PHE A 179 37.34 -7.09 11.50
C PHE A 179 38.36 -7.54 10.43
N PRO A 180 39.65 -7.19 10.54
CA PRO A 180 40.64 -7.52 9.52
C PRO A 180 40.75 -9.02 9.23
N HIS A 181 40.61 -9.88 10.25
CA HIS A 181 40.59 -11.34 10.06
C HIS A 181 39.39 -11.87 9.26
N TYR A 182 38.30 -11.10 9.15
CA TYR A 182 37.18 -11.42 8.27
C TYR A 182 37.56 -11.28 6.80
N ALA A 183 38.38 -10.28 6.46
CA ALA A 183 38.85 -10.06 5.10
C ALA A 183 39.74 -11.20 4.62
N ASP A 184 40.58 -11.73 5.50
CA ASP A 184 41.62 -12.71 5.13
C ASP A 184 41.12 -14.16 5.03
N SER A 185 39.98 -14.49 5.67
CA SER A 185 39.48 -15.87 5.75
C SER A 185 38.18 -16.09 4.98
N PHE A 186 38.29 -16.66 3.78
CA PHE A 186 37.12 -17.03 2.97
C PHE A 186 36.17 -18.01 3.69
N GLY A 187 36.73 -18.96 4.44
CA GLY A 187 35.93 -19.90 5.25
C GLY A 187 35.10 -19.19 6.32
N LEU A 188 35.68 -18.20 6.99
CA LEU A 188 34.96 -17.37 7.97
C LEU A 188 33.86 -16.53 7.30
N GLN A 189 34.13 -15.98 6.11
CA GLN A 189 33.14 -15.24 5.34
C GLN A 189 31.93 -16.09 4.97
N ILE A 190 32.15 -17.32 4.49
CA ILE A 190 31.07 -18.27 4.17
C ILE A 190 30.31 -18.66 5.43
N TRP A 191 31.02 -19.00 6.51
CA TRP A 191 30.38 -19.43 7.75
C TRP A 191 29.48 -18.34 8.33
N ILE A 192 29.95 -17.09 8.40
CA ILE A 192 29.13 -15.93 8.83
C ILE A 192 28.01 -15.65 7.82
N ALA A 193 28.24 -15.83 6.52
CA ALA A 193 27.21 -15.65 5.51
C ALA A 193 26.04 -16.61 5.72
N ILE A 194 26.30 -17.90 5.92
CA ILE A 194 25.29 -18.94 6.09
C ILE A 194 24.60 -18.84 7.45
N THR A 195 25.35 -18.62 8.53
CA THR A 195 24.80 -18.65 9.89
C THR A 195 24.07 -17.36 10.27
N CYS A 196 24.51 -16.20 9.76
CA CYS A 196 24.01 -14.90 10.22
C CYS A 196 23.43 -14.05 9.08
N ARG A 197 24.21 -13.78 8.01
CA ARG A 197 23.79 -12.81 6.98
C ARG A 197 22.58 -13.28 6.17
N ILE A 198 22.57 -14.53 5.69
CA ILE A 198 21.46 -15.07 4.89
C ILE A 198 20.15 -15.04 5.71
N PRO A 199 20.06 -15.62 6.92
CA PRO A 199 18.84 -15.60 7.70
C PRO A 199 18.35 -14.18 8.02
N LEU A 200 19.26 -13.29 8.43
CA LEU A 200 18.93 -11.93 8.82
C LEU A 200 18.41 -11.12 7.62
N CYS A 201 19.11 -11.12 6.50
CA CYS A 201 18.67 -10.44 5.28
C CYS A 201 17.34 -11.00 4.74
N THR A 202 17.14 -12.33 4.85
CA THR A 202 15.89 -12.98 4.45
C THR A 202 14.73 -12.52 5.32
N ILE A 203 14.90 -12.51 6.65
CA ILE A 203 13.85 -12.05 7.58
C ILE A 203 13.50 -10.59 7.31
N LEU A 204 14.50 -9.73 7.14
CA LEU A 204 14.29 -8.32 6.80
C LEU A 204 13.52 -8.16 5.50
N ALA A 205 13.95 -8.82 4.42
CA ALA A 205 13.29 -8.73 3.12
C ALA A 205 11.85 -9.27 3.16
N LEU A 206 11.61 -10.34 3.91
CA LEU A 206 10.26 -10.87 4.12
C LEU A 206 9.37 -9.89 4.92
N ASP A 207 9.91 -9.22 5.92
CA ASP A 207 9.15 -8.25 6.72
C ASP A 207 8.81 -6.98 5.91
N VAL A 208 9.76 -6.49 5.11
CA VAL A 208 9.57 -5.43 4.12
C VAL A 208 8.42 -5.83 3.19
N ALA A 209 8.51 -7.00 2.56
CA ALA A 209 7.50 -7.48 1.63
C ALA A 209 6.12 -7.61 2.29
N ARG A 210 6.05 -8.19 3.50
CA ARG A 210 4.82 -8.31 4.30
C ARG A 210 4.14 -6.96 4.49
N CYS A 211 4.89 -5.93 4.88
CA CYS A 211 4.36 -4.60 5.13
C CYS A 211 3.81 -3.96 3.86
N TRP A 212 4.57 -4.02 2.76
CA TRP A 212 4.15 -3.44 1.47
C TRP A 212 2.91 -4.11 0.88
N ILE A 213 2.85 -5.44 0.90
CA ILE A 213 1.68 -6.19 0.40
C ILE A 213 0.47 -5.92 1.30
N SER A 214 0.66 -5.87 2.63
CA SER A 214 -0.39 -5.49 3.58
C SER A 214 -0.98 -4.11 3.26
N ILE A 215 -0.14 -3.09 3.07
CA ILE A 215 -0.61 -1.73 2.72
C ILE A 215 -1.42 -1.75 1.41
N ALA A 216 -0.92 -2.42 0.38
CA ALA A 216 -1.60 -2.54 -0.90
C ALA A 216 -2.96 -3.27 -0.74
N MET A 217 -3.00 -4.34 0.05
CA MET A 217 -4.24 -5.06 0.36
C MET A 217 -5.24 -4.21 1.12
N PHE A 218 -4.83 -3.50 2.18
CA PHE A 218 -5.74 -2.61 2.91
C PHE A 218 -6.34 -1.55 2.02
N PHE A 219 -5.55 -1.00 1.12
CA PHE A 219 -6.04 0.01 0.21
C PHE A 219 -7.03 -0.57 -0.83
N ILE A 220 -6.71 -1.71 -1.45
CA ILE A 220 -7.61 -2.38 -2.41
C ILE A 220 -8.90 -2.84 -1.72
N VAL A 221 -8.78 -3.60 -0.63
CA VAL A 221 -9.94 -4.11 0.12
C VAL A 221 -10.77 -2.96 0.67
N GLY A 222 -10.12 -1.92 1.21
CA GLY A 222 -10.77 -0.70 1.70
C GLY A 222 -11.60 0.00 0.62
N CYS A 223 -11.02 0.23 -0.56
CA CYS A 223 -11.75 0.82 -1.69
C CYS A 223 -12.98 -0.02 -2.09
N LYS A 224 -12.87 -1.36 -2.06
CA LYS A 224 -14.01 -2.25 -2.36
C LYS A 224 -15.08 -2.21 -1.27
N VAL A 225 -14.69 -2.19 0.01
CA VAL A 225 -15.63 -1.99 1.14
C VAL A 225 -16.40 -0.68 0.96
N TRP A 226 -15.72 0.37 0.53
CA TRP A 226 -16.32 1.69 0.37
C TRP A 226 -17.30 1.76 -0.80
N LEU A 227 -16.92 1.21 -1.95
CA LEU A 227 -17.84 1.04 -3.08
C LEU A 227 -19.06 0.22 -2.67
N ARG A 228 -18.87 -0.82 -1.85
CA ARG A 228 -19.97 -1.64 -1.32
C ARG A 228 -20.94 -0.82 -0.49
N TYR A 229 -20.49 0.14 0.32
CA TYR A 229 -21.40 1.01 1.06
C TYR A 229 -22.35 1.77 0.14
N PHE A 230 -21.85 2.36 -0.94
CA PHE A 230 -22.71 3.07 -1.89
C PHE A 230 -23.72 2.15 -2.56
N PHE A 231 -23.31 0.93 -2.92
CA PHE A 231 -24.25 -0.05 -3.48
C PHE A 231 -25.33 -0.47 -2.48
N LEU A 232 -24.99 -0.70 -1.21
CA LEU A 232 -25.96 -1.05 -0.17
C LEU A 232 -26.93 0.12 0.10
N VAL A 233 -26.41 1.34 0.13
CA VAL A 233 -27.19 2.57 0.31
C VAL A 233 -28.11 2.85 -0.88
N GLU A 234 -27.74 2.40 -2.08
CA GLU A 234 -28.57 2.47 -3.29
C GLU A 234 -29.60 1.32 -3.41
N GLN A 235 -29.34 0.17 -2.78
CA GLN A 235 -30.15 -1.05 -2.96
C GLN A 235 -31.67 -0.88 -2.77
N PRO A 236 -32.19 -0.09 -1.80
CA PRO A 236 -33.63 0.12 -1.61
C PRO A 236 -34.36 0.67 -2.84
N TYR A 237 -33.61 1.22 -3.80
CA TYR A 237 -34.13 2.00 -4.91
C TYR A 237 -34.06 1.31 -6.28
N ARG A 238 -33.45 0.13 -6.35
CA ARG A 238 -33.23 -0.59 -7.63
C ARG A 238 -34.49 -1.21 -8.21
N ASN A 239 -35.41 -1.66 -7.37
CA ASN A 239 -36.62 -2.37 -7.80
C ASN A 239 -37.89 -1.51 -7.75
N GLU A 240 -37.84 -0.33 -7.13
CA GLU A 240 -38.99 0.54 -7.02
C GLU A 240 -39.08 1.46 -8.25
N ARG A 241 -39.98 1.09 -9.19
CA ARG A 241 -40.37 1.92 -10.33
C ARG A 241 -41.36 3.03 -9.93
N CYS A 242 -42.08 2.89 -8.81
CA CYS A 242 -43.12 3.83 -8.38
C CYS A 242 -42.74 4.59 -7.10
N PHE A 243 -42.86 5.92 -7.16
CA PHE A 243 -42.52 6.86 -6.10
C PHE A 243 -43.65 6.96 -5.07
N SER A 244 -43.63 6.11 -4.03
CA SER A 244 -44.61 6.12 -2.94
C SER A 244 -44.15 6.93 -1.72
N VAL A 245 -45.04 7.21 -0.76
CA VAL A 245 -44.72 7.90 0.52
C VAL A 245 -43.61 7.19 1.31
N SER A 246 -43.42 5.89 1.12
CA SER A 246 -42.30 5.12 1.68
C SER A 246 -40.91 5.60 1.21
N LEU A 247 -40.86 6.35 0.10
CA LEU A 247 -39.65 6.92 -0.47
C LEU A 247 -39.03 7.99 0.45
N HIS A 248 -39.83 8.75 1.21
CA HIS A 248 -39.31 9.81 2.08
C HIS A 248 -38.48 9.24 3.24
N THR A 249 -39.03 8.29 3.99
CA THR A 249 -38.36 7.67 5.13
C THR A 249 -37.15 6.86 4.70
N LYS A 250 -37.26 6.11 3.59
CA LYS A 250 -36.13 5.42 2.97
C LYS A 250 -35.03 6.40 2.55
N LEU A 251 -35.37 7.50 1.86
CA LEU A 251 -34.41 8.50 1.40
C LEU A 251 -33.72 9.22 2.55
N SER A 252 -34.48 9.60 3.59
CA SER A 252 -33.90 10.19 4.81
C SER A 252 -32.93 9.22 5.49
N ASN A 253 -33.28 7.94 5.60
CA ASN A 253 -32.41 6.91 6.18
C ASN A 253 -31.15 6.69 5.34
N SER A 254 -31.27 6.63 4.01
CA SER A 254 -30.11 6.51 3.12
C SER A 254 -29.19 7.72 3.19
N ILE A 255 -29.75 8.94 3.29
CA ILE A 255 -28.99 10.18 3.50
C ILE A 255 -28.26 10.16 4.84
N ALA A 256 -28.92 9.69 5.91
CA ALA A 256 -28.31 9.57 7.23
C ALA A 256 -27.13 8.60 7.21
N THR A 257 -27.31 7.41 6.61
CA THR A 257 -26.22 6.44 6.41
C THR A 257 -25.07 7.03 5.60
N TYR A 258 -25.36 7.79 4.54
CA TYR A 258 -24.32 8.43 3.74
C TYR A 258 -23.54 9.49 4.51
N ARG A 259 -24.20 10.24 5.40
CA ARG A 259 -23.51 11.17 6.31
C ARG A 259 -22.59 10.44 7.28
N GLU A 260 -23.02 9.30 7.83
CA GLU A 260 -22.15 8.48 8.69
C GLU A 260 -20.91 8.01 7.91
N ILE A 261 -21.06 7.60 6.64
CA ILE A 261 -19.92 7.23 5.78
C ILE A 261 -18.98 8.43 5.55
N LEU A 262 -19.52 9.63 5.28
CA LEU A 262 -18.71 10.83 5.12
C LEU A 262 -17.96 11.23 6.40
N VAL A 263 -18.61 11.10 7.57
CA VAL A 263 -17.99 11.36 8.87
C VAL A 263 -16.85 10.37 9.11
N LEU A 264 -17.10 9.08 8.82
CA LEU A 264 -16.09 8.05 8.97
C LEU A 264 -14.86 8.28 8.08
N GLN A 265 -15.09 8.67 6.83
CA GLN A 265 -14.03 9.07 5.91
C GLN A 265 -13.24 10.28 6.43
N LYS A 266 -13.90 11.23 7.11
CA LYS A 266 -13.26 12.41 7.69
C LYS A 266 -12.42 12.07 8.93
N ILE A 267 -12.84 11.11 9.75
CA ILE A 267 -12.04 10.65 10.90
C ILE A 267 -10.76 9.98 10.40
N TYR A 268 -10.86 9.29 9.28
CA TYR A 268 -9.74 8.56 8.68
C TYR A 268 -8.94 9.33 7.64
N HIS A 269 -9.17 10.63 7.50
CA HIS A 269 -8.74 11.34 6.30
C HIS A 269 -7.22 11.45 6.20
N TYR A 270 -6.51 11.70 7.30
CA TYR A 270 -5.05 11.84 7.32
C TYR A 270 -4.33 10.57 6.88
N PRO A 271 -4.60 9.41 7.50
CA PRO A 271 -3.95 8.17 7.10
C PRO A 271 -4.28 7.77 5.66
N LEU A 272 -5.53 7.98 5.26
CA LEU A 272 -6.02 7.67 3.93
C LEU A 272 -5.48 8.58 2.83
N MET A 273 -5.07 9.80 3.16
CA MET A 273 -4.43 10.70 2.21
C MET A 273 -2.94 10.43 2.11
N THR A 274 -2.28 10.22 3.25
CA THR A 274 -0.82 10.10 3.33
C THR A 274 -0.34 8.78 2.74
N MET A 275 -0.98 7.65 3.05
CA MET A 275 -0.52 6.32 2.58
C MET A 275 -0.58 6.15 1.06
N PRO A 276 -1.67 6.52 0.37
CA PRO A 276 -1.71 6.39 -1.09
C PRO A 276 -0.72 7.35 -1.75
N THR A 277 -0.48 8.53 -1.18
CA THR A 277 0.51 9.48 -1.68
C THR A 277 1.91 8.88 -1.61
N LEU A 278 2.28 8.32 -0.46
CA LEU A 278 3.55 7.63 -0.28
C LEU A 278 3.68 6.41 -1.21
N LEU A 279 2.68 5.53 -1.25
CA LEU A 279 2.67 4.37 -2.14
C LEU A 279 2.87 4.78 -3.60
N THR A 280 2.15 5.80 -4.05
CA THR A 280 2.22 6.33 -5.43
C THR A 280 3.59 6.94 -5.71
N LEU A 281 4.16 7.67 -4.76
CA LEU A 281 5.51 8.25 -4.85
C LEU A 281 6.58 7.15 -5.00
N PHE A 282 6.54 6.13 -4.12
CA PHE A 282 7.53 5.06 -4.11
C PHE A 282 7.43 4.17 -5.34
N VAL A 283 6.23 3.84 -5.79
CA VAL A 283 6.03 3.10 -7.03
C VAL A 283 6.56 3.89 -8.22
N SER A 284 6.26 5.20 -8.30
CA SER A 284 6.77 6.06 -9.37
C SER A 284 8.30 6.09 -9.38
N LEU A 285 8.91 6.29 -8.21
CA LEU A 285 10.35 6.30 -8.04
C LEU A 285 10.98 4.97 -8.46
N ALA A 286 10.40 3.84 -8.03
CA ALA A 286 10.86 2.51 -8.40
C ALA A 286 10.82 2.29 -9.91
N VAL A 287 9.75 2.70 -10.60
CA VAL A 287 9.63 2.57 -12.06
C VAL A 287 10.66 3.44 -12.78
N ILE A 288 10.84 4.70 -12.38
CA ILE A 288 11.80 5.61 -13.00
C ILE A 288 13.23 5.08 -12.80
N LEU A 289 13.57 4.68 -11.58
CA LEU A 289 14.89 4.14 -11.25
C LEU A 289 15.17 2.83 -12.00
N ALA A 290 14.22 1.90 -12.02
CA ALA A 290 14.37 0.62 -12.72
C ALA A 290 14.62 0.82 -14.23
N ASN A 291 13.89 1.73 -14.87
CA ASN A 291 14.13 2.06 -16.28
C ASN A 291 15.48 2.77 -16.50
N TYR A 292 15.84 3.71 -15.62
CA TYR A 292 17.14 4.37 -15.68
C TYR A 292 18.28 3.35 -15.58
N PHE A 293 18.20 2.44 -14.61
CA PHE A 293 19.19 1.39 -14.42
C PHE A 293 19.27 0.44 -15.61
N ALA A 294 18.12 0.01 -16.13
CA ALA A 294 18.06 -0.90 -17.27
C ALA A 294 18.68 -0.32 -18.55
N ILE A 295 18.64 1.00 -18.75
CA ILE A 295 19.08 1.63 -20.00
C ILE A 295 20.45 2.29 -19.83
N ARG A 296 20.64 3.12 -18.80
CA ARG A 296 21.87 3.90 -18.61
C ARG A 296 22.97 3.13 -17.89
N MET A 297 22.61 2.21 -16.99
CA MET A 297 23.56 1.46 -16.15
C MET A 297 23.66 -0.02 -16.53
N HIS A 298 23.16 -0.43 -17.70
CA HIS A 298 23.15 -1.83 -18.15
C HIS A 298 24.55 -2.47 -18.20
N HIS A 299 25.59 -1.69 -18.40
CA HIS A 299 26.98 -2.16 -18.43
C HIS A 299 27.59 -2.35 -17.03
N VAL A 300 27.01 -1.73 -16.01
CA VAL A 300 27.47 -1.79 -14.61
C VAL A 300 26.71 -2.89 -13.84
N ILE A 301 25.49 -3.20 -14.24
CA ILE A 301 24.59 -4.12 -13.54
C ILE A 301 24.82 -5.56 -14.02
N PRO A 302 24.96 -6.54 -13.11
CA PRO A 302 25.03 -7.94 -13.48
C PRO A 302 23.83 -8.37 -14.33
N SER A 303 24.08 -9.11 -15.43
CA SER A 303 23.04 -9.57 -16.37
C SER A 303 21.87 -10.28 -15.69
N VAL A 304 22.14 -11.05 -14.62
CA VAL A 304 21.10 -11.73 -13.85
C VAL A 304 20.10 -10.73 -13.27
N ILE A 305 20.57 -9.62 -12.69
CA ILE A 305 19.72 -8.58 -12.10
C ILE A 305 18.98 -7.81 -13.20
N LEU A 306 19.68 -7.49 -14.29
CA LEU A 306 19.12 -6.76 -15.43
C LEU A 306 17.96 -7.52 -16.10
N TYR A 307 18.13 -8.82 -16.37
CA TYR A 307 17.16 -9.62 -17.13
C TYR A 307 16.13 -10.34 -16.28
N PHE A 308 16.47 -10.73 -15.04
CA PHE A 308 15.54 -11.46 -14.16
C PHE A 308 15.01 -10.61 -13.00
N GLY A 309 15.73 -9.59 -12.55
CA GLY A 309 15.30 -8.75 -11.41
C GLY A 309 14.42 -7.57 -11.83
N ILE A 310 14.89 -6.77 -12.78
CA ILE A 310 14.22 -5.53 -13.18
C ILE A 310 12.84 -5.76 -13.80
N PRO A 311 12.62 -6.70 -14.74
CA PRO A 311 11.31 -6.85 -15.37
C PRO A 311 10.19 -7.21 -14.39
N PRO A 312 10.35 -8.18 -13.46
CA PRO A 312 9.33 -8.45 -12.44
C PRO A 312 9.03 -7.25 -11.54
N ILE A 313 10.04 -6.48 -11.15
CA ILE A 313 9.84 -5.25 -10.34
C ILE A 313 9.01 -4.24 -11.10
N LEU A 314 9.30 -4.01 -12.38
CA LEU A 314 8.54 -3.08 -13.23
C LEU A 314 7.10 -3.53 -13.42
N VAL A 315 6.89 -4.83 -13.69
CA VAL A 315 5.54 -5.40 -13.82
C VAL A 315 4.78 -5.21 -12.51
N ALA A 316 5.34 -5.60 -11.37
CA ALA A 316 4.69 -5.45 -10.07
C ALA A 316 4.38 -3.98 -9.73
N ALA A 317 5.35 -3.09 -9.94
CA ALA A 317 5.22 -1.66 -9.66
C ALA A 317 4.13 -1.00 -10.52
N LEU A 318 4.02 -1.33 -11.81
CA LEU A 318 2.95 -0.80 -12.66
C LEU A 318 1.59 -1.47 -12.40
N TRP A 319 1.61 -2.73 -11.99
CA TRP A 319 0.41 -3.54 -11.78
C TRP A 319 -0.41 -3.07 -10.58
N VAL A 320 0.22 -2.75 -9.45
CA VAL A 320 -0.50 -2.33 -8.23
C VAL A 320 -1.35 -1.06 -8.48
N PRO A 321 -0.81 0.07 -9.00
CA PRO A 321 -1.61 1.24 -9.33
C PRO A 321 -2.65 0.96 -10.42
N TYR A 322 -2.36 0.06 -11.36
CA TYR A 322 -3.29 -0.27 -12.44
C TYR A 322 -4.62 -0.82 -11.91
N HIS A 323 -4.59 -1.64 -10.86
CA HIS A 323 -5.79 -2.19 -10.21
C HIS A 323 -6.40 -1.27 -9.16
N VAL A 324 -5.55 -0.54 -8.42
CA VAL A 324 -5.95 0.33 -7.33
C VAL A 324 -6.64 1.62 -7.81
N LEU A 325 -6.02 2.32 -8.76
CA LEU A 325 -6.44 3.66 -9.16
C LEU A 325 -7.85 3.71 -9.80
N PRO A 326 -8.28 2.72 -10.62
CA PRO A 326 -9.63 2.70 -11.17
C PRO A 326 -10.72 2.69 -10.09
N ASP A 327 -10.55 1.86 -9.05
CA ASP A 327 -11.54 1.74 -7.98
C ASP A 327 -11.67 3.05 -7.19
N CYS A 328 -10.56 3.73 -6.97
CA CYS A 328 -10.53 5.05 -6.33
C CYS A 328 -11.24 6.12 -7.16
N GLY A 329 -11.06 6.08 -8.49
CA GLY A 329 -11.75 6.99 -9.42
C GLY A 329 -13.25 6.70 -9.51
N ASP A 330 -13.62 5.43 -9.45
CA ASP A 330 -15.02 5.00 -9.48
C ASP A 330 -15.78 5.42 -8.22
N PHE A 331 -15.13 5.41 -7.06
CA PHE A 331 -15.72 5.86 -5.80
C PHE A 331 -16.33 7.26 -5.89
N ASN A 332 -15.59 8.23 -6.43
CA ASN A 332 -16.10 9.58 -6.66
C ASN A 332 -17.28 9.57 -7.66
N SER A 333 -17.13 8.88 -8.80
CA SER A 333 -18.17 8.84 -9.83
C SER A 333 -19.48 8.22 -9.35
N VAL A 334 -19.40 7.13 -8.56
CA VAL A 334 -20.55 6.46 -7.95
C VAL A 334 -21.22 7.37 -6.92
N SER A 335 -20.43 8.09 -6.11
CA SER A 335 -20.99 9.03 -5.13
C SER A 335 -21.74 10.20 -5.81
N VAL A 336 -21.19 10.74 -6.90
CA VAL A 336 -21.83 11.81 -7.68
C VAL A 336 -23.13 11.32 -8.31
N GLU A 337 -23.11 10.12 -8.90
CA GLU A 337 -24.29 9.52 -9.53
C GLU A 337 -25.38 9.18 -8.49
N LEU A 338 -25.00 8.71 -7.31
CA LEU A 338 -25.91 8.46 -6.20
C LEU A 338 -26.60 9.75 -5.75
N LEU A 339 -25.83 10.83 -5.54
CA LEU A 339 -26.37 12.14 -5.18
C LEU A 339 -27.27 12.70 -6.29
N ARG A 340 -26.92 12.49 -7.57
CA ARG A 340 -27.75 12.88 -8.72
C ARG A 340 -29.11 12.16 -8.67
N LYS A 341 -29.10 10.84 -8.51
CA LYS A 341 -30.32 10.01 -8.37
C LYS A 341 -31.18 10.46 -7.19
N TRP A 342 -30.56 10.82 -6.06
CA TRP A 342 -31.28 11.32 -4.90
C TRP A 342 -31.85 12.73 -5.09
N LYS A 343 -31.14 13.64 -5.77
CA LYS A 343 -31.65 14.96 -6.13
C LYS A 343 -32.87 14.85 -7.03
N LEU A 344 -32.81 13.95 -8.02
CA LEU A 344 -33.96 13.64 -8.87
C LEU A 344 -35.12 13.15 -8.00
N ARG A 345 -34.94 12.05 -7.25
CA ARG A 345 -35.97 11.45 -6.38
C ARG A 345 -36.56 12.41 -5.34
N GLY A 346 -35.71 13.22 -4.70
CA GLY A 346 -36.13 14.25 -3.74
C GLY A 346 -37.04 15.32 -4.36
N GLY A 347 -36.95 15.53 -5.68
CA GLY A 347 -37.85 16.39 -6.44
C GLY A 347 -39.28 15.86 -6.57
N TRP A 348 -39.48 14.54 -6.45
CA TRP A 348 -40.78 13.86 -6.59
C TRP A 348 -41.46 13.57 -5.24
N VAL A 349 -40.88 14.02 -4.13
CA VAL A 349 -41.46 13.84 -2.79
C VAL A 349 -42.70 14.72 -2.66
N TRP A 350 -43.82 14.11 -2.23
CA TRP A 350 -45.07 14.80 -1.98
C TRP A 350 -44.97 15.72 -0.76
N GLY A 351 -45.53 16.94 -0.89
CA GLY A 351 -45.57 17.96 0.15
C GLY A 351 -44.41 18.97 0.08
N ASN A 352 -44.75 20.26 -0.03
CA ASN A 352 -43.79 21.35 -0.21
C ASN A 352 -42.77 21.46 0.94
N VAL A 353 -43.20 21.22 2.19
CA VAL A 353 -42.33 21.32 3.37
C VAL A 353 -41.28 20.20 3.38
N ARG A 354 -41.71 18.94 3.25
CA ARG A 354 -40.83 17.75 3.22
C ARG A 354 -39.87 17.78 2.03
N ARG A 355 -40.36 18.20 0.85
CA ARG A 355 -39.54 18.39 -0.34
C ARG A 355 -38.44 19.44 -0.12
N LYS A 356 -38.77 20.61 0.44
CA LYS A 356 -37.79 21.66 0.76
C LYS A 356 -36.75 21.17 1.76
N GLU A 357 -37.16 20.41 2.77
CA GLU A 357 -36.25 19.84 3.77
C GLU A 357 -35.25 18.86 3.15
N ILE A 358 -35.72 17.89 2.35
CA ILE A 358 -34.85 16.93 1.67
C ILE A 358 -33.90 17.64 0.70
N GLN A 359 -34.39 18.62 -0.06
CA GLN A 359 -33.55 19.38 -0.97
C GLN A 359 -32.46 20.15 -0.22
N ARG A 360 -32.75 20.75 0.93
CA ARG A 360 -31.74 21.38 1.80
C ARG A 360 -30.70 20.36 2.27
N ARG A 361 -31.13 19.20 2.75
CA ARG A 361 -30.22 18.11 3.19
C ARG A 361 -29.35 17.61 2.04
N LEU A 362 -29.88 17.44 0.83
CA LEU A 362 -29.13 16.96 -0.34
C LEU A 362 -28.16 18.01 -0.90
N ARG A 363 -28.48 19.30 -0.78
CA ARG A 363 -27.54 20.39 -1.15
C ARG A 363 -26.33 20.43 -0.21
N SER A 364 -26.50 20.02 1.05
CA SER A 364 -25.41 20.01 2.03
C SER A 364 -24.49 18.79 1.92
N LEU A 365 -24.79 17.81 1.06
CA LEU A 365 -23.97 16.61 0.92
C LEU A 365 -22.92 16.82 -0.16
N PRO A 366 -21.62 16.84 0.18
CA PRO A 366 -20.56 16.80 -0.81
C PRO A 366 -20.47 15.39 -1.43
N PRO A 367 -20.03 15.26 -2.69
CA PRO A 367 -19.57 13.99 -3.20
C PRO A 367 -18.35 13.52 -2.41
N SER A 368 -18.20 12.22 -2.31
CA SER A 368 -17.18 11.57 -1.51
C SER A 368 -15.99 11.24 -2.41
N ASN A 369 -14.79 11.71 -2.04
CA ASN A 369 -13.58 11.53 -2.85
C ASN A 369 -12.39 11.13 -1.98
N PHE A 370 -11.54 10.26 -2.51
CA PHE A 370 -10.19 10.09 -1.97
C PHE A 370 -9.34 11.29 -2.35
N LYS A 371 -8.37 11.65 -1.53
CA LYS A 371 -7.42 12.73 -1.81
C LYS A 371 -6.00 12.19 -1.67
N PHE A 372 -5.08 12.76 -2.44
CA PHE A 372 -3.65 12.67 -2.22
C PHE A 372 -3.21 13.89 -1.43
N GLY A 373 -2.36 13.70 -0.43
CA GLY A 373 -1.90 14.73 0.48
C GLY A 373 -1.03 14.19 1.59
N VAL A 374 -0.51 15.09 2.41
CA VAL A 374 0.29 14.77 3.60
C VAL A 374 -0.26 15.60 4.76
N GLY A 375 -0.70 14.94 5.83
CA GLY A 375 -1.38 15.61 6.94
C GLY A 375 -2.61 16.37 6.45
N ASP A 376 -2.73 17.64 6.83
CA ASP A 376 -3.82 18.54 6.42
C ASP A 376 -3.75 19.00 4.96
N PHE A 377 -2.60 18.88 4.31
CA PHE A 377 -2.38 19.43 2.98
C PHE A 377 -2.86 18.45 1.90
N ALA A 378 -3.98 18.78 1.26
CA ALA A 378 -4.49 18.07 0.09
C ALA A 378 -3.86 18.61 -1.20
N PHE A 379 -3.11 17.77 -1.92
CA PHE A 379 -2.52 18.12 -3.22
C PHE A 379 -3.53 17.93 -4.36
N LEU A 380 -4.25 16.82 -4.36
CA LEU A 380 -5.13 16.44 -5.48
C LEU A 380 -6.28 15.57 -5.01
N ASN A 381 -7.46 15.75 -5.60
CA ASN A 381 -8.57 14.79 -5.45
C ASN A 381 -8.40 13.64 -6.44
N MET A 382 -8.57 12.40 -5.98
CA MET A 382 -8.59 11.23 -6.87
C MET A 382 -9.85 11.25 -7.72
N THR A 383 -9.66 11.31 -9.03
CA THR A 383 -10.70 11.23 -10.05
C THR A 383 -10.31 10.20 -11.09
N ARG A 384 -11.23 9.84 -11.99
CA ARG A 384 -10.90 8.96 -13.13
C ARG A 384 -9.76 9.52 -14.00
N GLY A 385 -9.65 10.85 -14.12
CA GLY A 385 -8.57 11.50 -14.86
C GLY A 385 -7.20 11.38 -14.19
N THR A 386 -7.16 11.23 -12.86
CA THR A 386 -5.92 11.11 -12.09
C THR A 386 -5.11 9.86 -12.49
N LYS A 387 -5.77 8.78 -12.92
CA LYS A 387 -5.07 7.57 -13.46
C LYS A 387 -4.24 7.91 -14.70
N GLY A 388 -4.84 8.61 -15.66
CA GLY A 388 -4.14 9.01 -16.89
C GLY A 388 -2.99 9.95 -16.60
N MET A 389 -3.21 10.91 -15.68
CA MET A 389 -2.18 11.83 -15.23
C MET A 389 -1.00 11.11 -14.57
N TYR A 390 -1.26 10.13 -13.70
CA TYR A 390 -0.21 9.34 -13.04
C TYR A 390 0.69 8.61 -14.04
N HIS A 391 0.11 7.87 -14.99
CA HIS A 391 0.89 7.14 -15.99
C HIS A 391 1.64 8.09 -16.93
N LYS A 392 1.00 9.18 -17.34
CA LYS A 392 1.64 10.22 -18.14
C LYS A 392 2.86 10.78 -17.42
N VAL A 393 2.73 11.16 -16.16
CA VAL A 393 3.82 11.73 -15.35
C VAL A 393 4.98 10.75 -15.22
N ILE A 394 4.72 9.47 -14.94
CA ILE A 394 5.78 8.44 -14.90
C ILE A 394 6.50 8.35 -16.24
N ILE A 395 5.77 8.29 -17.35
CA ILE A 395 6.36 8.20 -18.69
C ILE A 395 7.17 9.45 -18.99
N ASP A 396 6.62 10.65 -18.78
CA ASP A 396 7.28 11.93 -19.04
C ASP A 396 8.58 12.08 -18.22
N TYR A 397 8.55 11.74 -16.92
CA TYR A 397 9.75 11.76 -16.09
C TYR A 397 10.75 10.67 -16.44
N THR A 398 10.28 9.46 -16.77
CA THR A 398 11.16 8.38 -17.22
C THR A 398 11.87 8.78 -18.51
N ILE A 399 11.14 9.30 -19.50
CA ILE A 399 11.71 9.83 -20.75
C ILE A 399 12.70 10.95 -20.45
N SER A 400 12.33 11.89 -19.57
CA SER A 400 13.20 13.01 -19.22
C SER A 400 14.51 12.54 -18.58
N VAL A 401 14.44 11.64 -17.61
CA VAL A 401 15.61 11.05 -16.93
C VAL A 401 16.47 10.23 -17.90
N LEU A 402 15.85 9.59 -18.90
CA LEU A 402 16.57 8.80 -19.90
C LEU A 402 17.24 9.66 -20.99
N LEU A 403 16.54 10.69 -21.50
CA LEU A 403 17.00 11.50 -22.64
C LEU A 403 17.91 12.65 -22.22
N PHE A 404 17.58 13.36 -21.13
CA PHE A 404 18.41 14.46 -20.68
C PHE A 404 19.62 13.92 -19.94
N LYS A 405 20.81 14.06 -20.55
CA LYS A 405 22.07 13.96 -19.81
C LYS A 405 22.02 15.03 -18.72
N TRP A 406 21.80 14.62 -17.47
CA TRP A 406 22.27 15.41 -16.35
C TRP A 406 23.79 15.47 -16.53
N LYS A 407 24.29 16.62 -17.00
CA LYS A 407 25.71 16.94 -16.89
C LYS A 407 25.98 16.99 -15.40
N VAL A 408 26.49 15.89 -14.87
CA VAL A 408 27.16 15.87 -13.56
C VAL A 408 28.52 16.51 -13.74
#